data_AF-A0AA37F3S7-F1
#
_entry.id   AF-A0AA37F3S7-F1
#
_cell.length_a   1.000
_cell.length_b   1.000
_cell.length_c   1.000
_cell.angle_alpha   90.00
_cell.angle_beta   90.00
_cell.angle_gamma   90.00
#
_symmetry.space_group_name_H-M   'P 1'
#
loop_
_entity.id
_entity.type
_entity.pdbx_description
1 polymer ?
#
loop_
_entity_poly.entity_id
_entity_poly.type
_entity_poly.pdbx_seq_one_letter_code
_entity_poly.pdbx_strand_id
1 'polypeptide(L)'
;MPRLSEDVRASLRLFAFYLANGTIDMELLEDIDYRPALMEFGSPLEMVFTIFTNVLEVDENGMVTNEGDAQRRAAQWIRHHCDPSYEVDPPFQPWETELIGP
;
A
#
# COMPACT_ATOMS: atom_id res chain seq x y z
N MET A 1 -13.33 -4.25 23.72
CA MET A 1 -12.81 -3.47 22.58
C MET A 1 -13.23 -4.17 21.30
N PRO A 2 -13.82 -3.46 20.32
CA PRO A 2 -14.09 -4.06 19.02
C PRO A 2 -12.78 -4.49 18.36
N ARG A 3 -12.79 -5.62 17.67
CA ARG A 3 -11.70 -6.08 16.80
C ARG A 3 -11.98 -5.55 15.39
N LEU A 4 -10.95 -5.41 14.55
CA LEU A 4 -11.14 -5.24 13.11
C LEU A 4 -11.96 -6.43 12.54
N SER A 5 -12.72 -6.18 11.48
CA SER A 5 -13.49 -7.22 10.79
C SER A 5 -12.58 -8.33 10.26
N GLU A 6 -13.15 -9.48 9.92
CA GLU A 6 -12.39 -10.56 9.27
C GLU A 6 -11.80 -10.11 7.92
N ASP A 7 -12.55 -9.31 7.18
CA ASP A 7 -12.17 -8.87 5.85
C ASP A 7 -11.01 -7.87 5.87
N VAL A 8 -11.06 -6.86 6.74
CA VAL A 8 -9.94 -5.93 6.94
C VAL A 8 -8.69 -6.65 7.42
N ARG A 9 -8.82 -7.63 8.33
CA ARG A 9 -7.68 -8.44 8.79
C ARG A 9 -7.11 -9.31 7.67
N ALA A 10 -7.96 -9.89 6.83
CA ALA A 10 -7.53 -10.67 5.68
C ALA A 10 -6.79 -9.80 4.67
N SER A 11 -7.32 -8.60 4.39
CA SER A 11 -6.74 -7.64 3.46
C SER A 11 -5.36 -7.16 3.88
N LEU A 12 -5.20 -6.73 5.14
CA LEU A 12 -3.90 -6.35 5.70
C LEU A 12 -2.87 -7.50 5.63
N ARG A 13 -3.30 -8.72 5.95
CA ARG A 13 -2.44 -9.90 5.90
C ARG A 13 -2.00 -10.22 4.47
N LEU A 14 -2.92 -10.13 3.50
CA LEU A 14 -2.63 -10.39 2.09
C LEU A 14 -1.74 -9.31 1.48
N PHE A 15 -2.00 -8.03 1.77
CA PHE A 15 -1.14 -6.93 1.39
C PHE A 15 0.30 -7.15 1.87
N ALA A 16 0.50 -7.44 3.16
CA ALA A 16 1.81 -7.74 3.71
C ALA A 16 2.48 -8.96 3.05
N PHE A 17 1.68 -10.00 2.74
CA PHE A 17 2.16 -11.19 2.04
C PHE A 17 2.65 -10.87 0.62
N TYR A 18 1.89 -10.12 -0.17
CA TYR A 18 2.29 -9.73 -1.53
C TYR A 18 3.49 -8.78 -1.51
N LEU A 19 3.47 -7.80 -0.61
CA LEU A 19 4.57 -6.84 -0.45
C LEU A 19 5.90 -7.55 -0.15
N ALA A 20 5.90 -8.45 0.84
CA ALA A 20 7.09 -9.19 1.25
C ALA A 20 7.58 -10.19 0.20
N ASN A 21 6.67 -10.78 -0.58
CA ASN A 21 7.04 -11.69 -1.67
C ASN A 21 7.58 -10.97 -2.91
N GLY A 22 7.42 -9.64 -3.01
CA GLY A 22 7.79 -8.93 -4.23
C GLY A 22 6.72 -9.06 -5.32
N THR A 23 5.46 -9.31 -4.96
CA THR A 23 4.39 -9.67 -5.89
C THR A 23 3.17 -8.76 -5.81
N ILE A 24 3.30 -7.60 -5.16
CA ILE A 24 2.25 -6.59 -5.20
C ILE A 24 2.21 -5.98 -6.60
N ASP A 25 1.00 -5.91 -7.19
CA ASP A 25 0.74 -5.26 -8.46
C ASP A 25 1.81 -5.51 -9.54
N MET A 26 1.89 -6.76 -9.99
CA MET A 26 2.88 -7.19 -10.97
C MET A 26 2.81 -6.43 -12.29
N GLU A 27 1.64 -5.90 -12.67
CA GLU A 27 1.52 -5.07 -13.88
C GLU A 27 2.37 -3.80 -13.81
N LEU A 28 2.65 -3.28 -12.61
CA LEU A 28 3.42 -2.06 -12.40
C LEU A 28 4.87 -2.33 -11.96
N LEU A 29 5.09 -3.43 -11.23
CA LEU A 29 6.34 -3.68 -10.51
C LEU A 29 7.12 -4.92 -10.95
N GLU A 30 6.69 -5.65 -11.99
CA GLU A 30 7.33 -6.92 -12.40
C GLU A 30 8.86 -6.84 -12.59
N ASP A 31 9.37 -5.73 -13.09
CA ASP A 31 10.79 -5.53 -13.40
C ASP A 31 11.58 -4.84 -12.27
N ILE A 32 10.99 -4.64 -11.09
CA ILE A 32 11.60 -3.92 -9.97
C ILE A 32 11.69 -4.81 -8.73
N ASP A 33 12.90 -5.13 -8.32
CA ASP A 33 13.14 -5.69 -6.98
C ASP A 33 13.18 -4.57 -5.92
N TYR A 34 12.00 -4.13 -5.49
CA TYR A 34 11.84 -3.01 -4.56
C TYR A 34 12.12 -3.37 -3.09
N ARG A 35 12.17 -4.66 -2.74
CA ARG A 35 12.25 -5.11 -1.34
C ARG A 35 13.48 -4.60 -0.60
N PRO A 36 14.69 -4.56 -1.19
CA PRO A 36 15.85 -3.95 -0.54
C PRO A 36 15.63 -2.48 -0.19
N ALA A 37 15.02 -1.69 -1.09
CA ALA A 37 14.73 -0.28 -0.86
C ALA A 37 13.72 -0.08 0.29
N LEU A 38 12.72 -0.95 0.40
CA LEU A 38 11.74 -0.89 1.50
C LEU A 38 12.30 -1.33 2.86
N MET A 39 13.36 -2.13 2.88
CA MET A 39 13.89 -2.74 4.11
C MET A 39 15.20 -2.10 4.58
N GLU A 40 15.84 -1.26 3.76
CA GLU A 40 17.06 -0.54 4.15
C GLU A 40 16.77 0.43 5.31
N PHE A 41 15.65 1.15 5.23
CA PHE A 41 15.15 2.03 6.27
C PHE A 41 13.68 1.73 6.56
N GLY A 42 13.19 2.05 7.76
CA GLY A 42 11.79 1.81 8.13
C GLY A 42 10.79 2.79 7.47
N SER A 43 11.24 3.96 7.03
CA SER A 43 10.35 5.02 6.52
C SER A 43 9.68 4.71 5.18
N PRO A 44 10.31 4.04 4.19
CA PRO A 44 9.59 3.62 2.99
C PRO A 44 8.53 2.57 3.29
N LEU A 45 8.82 1.61 4.18
CA LEU A 45 7.85 0.61 4.60
C LEU A 45 6.66 1.26 5.33
N GLU A 46 6.92 2.23 6.22
CA GLU A 46 5.89 3.03 6.88
C GLU A 46 4.98 3.71 5.85
N MET A 47 5.55 4.43 4.87
CA MET A 47 4.77 5.12 3.84
C MET A 47 3.91 4.18 2.98
N VAL A 48 4.44 3.02 2.62
CA VAL A 48 3.70 1.99 1.86
C VAL A 48 2.48 1.50 2.64
N PHE A 49 2.63 1.26 3.95
CA PHE A 49 1.50 0.92 4.80
C PHE A 49 0.53 2.08 4.97
N THR A 50 1.02 3.31 5.16
CA THR A 50 0.19 4.51 5.25
C THR A 50 -0.71 4.66 4.03
N ILE A 51 -0.16 4.59 2.83
CA ILE A 51 -0.94 4.74 1.59
C ILE A 51 -1.98 3.63 1.48
N PHE A 52 -1.59 2.38 1.71
CA PHE A 52 -2.53 1.27 1.68
C PHE A 52 -3.69 1.47 2.67
N THR A 53 -3.40 1.80 3.93
CA THR A 53 -4.44 1.95 4.96
C THR A 53 -5.28 3.21 4.81
N ASN A 54 -4.71 4.29 4.29
CA ASN A 54 -5.46 5.54 4.09
C ASN A 54 -6.44 5.38 2.92
N VAL A 55 -6.03 4.68 1.85
CA VAL A 55 -6.86 4.46 0.66
C VAL A 55 -7.89 3.34 0.87
N LEU A 56 -7.63 2.37 1.77
CA LEU A 56 -8.53 1.25 2.01
C LEU A 56 -9.91 1.71 2.49
N GLU A 57 -10.93 1.46 1.69
CA GLU A 57 -12.33 1.73 2.00
C GLU A 57 -12.97 0.50 2.65
N VAL A 58 -13.77 0.77 3.68
CA VAL A 58 -14.52 -0.23 4.44
C VAL A 58 -15.96 0.23 4.55
N ASP A 59 -16.90 -0.64 4.17
CA ASP A 59 -18.33 -0.34 4.23
C ASP A 59 -18.90 -0.42 5.67
N GLU A 60 -20.19 -0.12 5.82
CA GLU A 60 -20.89 -0.16 7.10
C GLU A 60 -20.96 -1.56 7.75
N ASN A 61 -20.73 -2.63 6.98
CA ASN A 61 -20.70 -4.01 7.44
C ASN A 61 -19.28 -4.47 7.81
N GLY A 62 -18.27 -3.62 7.61
CA GLY A 62 -16.88 -3.95 7.83
C GLY A 62 -16.22 -4.70 6.67
N MET A 63 -16.80 -4.64 5.47
CA MET A 63 -16.26 -5.27 4.25
C MET A 63 -15.37 -4.29 3.49
N VAL A 64 -14.24 -4.77 2.99
CA VAL A 64 -13.33 -4.01 2.15
C VAL A 64 -13.91 -3.88 0.75
N THR A 65 -13.97 -2.67 0.20
CA THR A 65 -14.63 -2.41 -1.09
C THR A 65 -13.68 -2.10 -2.24
N ASN A 66 -12.42 -1.74 -1.96
CA ASN A 66 -11.48 -1.23 -2.97
C ASN A 66 -10.04 -1.78 -2.82
N GLU A 67 -9.87 -3.01 -2.34
CA GLU A 67 -8.55 -3.59 -2.02
C GLU A 67 -7.52 -3.43 -3.16
N GLY A 68 -7.94 -3.70 -4.41
CA GLY A 68 -7.07 -3.58 -5.57
C GLY A 68 -6.57 -2.16 -5.81
N ASP A 69 -7.43 -1.15 -5.61
CA ASP A 69 -7.06 0.25 -5.77
C ASP A 69 -6.09 0.68 -4.67
N ALA A 70 -6.32 0.28 -3.41
CA ALA A 70 -5.39 0.55 -2.31
C ALA A 70 -4.01 -0.08 -2.55
N GLN A 71 -3.96 -1.31 -3.08
CA GLN A 71 -2.70 -1.95 -3.49
C GLN A 71 -2.02 -1.21 -4.64
N ARG A 72 -2.78 -0.82 -5.67
CA ARG A 72 -2.28 -0.05 -6.83
C ARG A 72 -1.63 1.25 -6.37
N ARG A 73 -2.27 2.00 -5.47
CA ARG A 73 -1.73 3.28 -4.96
C ARG A 73 -0.43 3.09 -4.21
N ALA A 74 -0.34 2.07 -3.34
CA ALA A 74 0.92 1.72 -2.68
C ALA A 74 2.01 1.32 -3.70
N ALA A 75 1.65 0.52 -4.72
CA ALA A 75 2.57 0.12 -5.78
C ALA A 75 3.08 1.29 -6.63
N GLN A 76 2.23 2.28 -6.92
CA GLN A 76 2.64 3.51 -7.60
C GLN A 76 3.68 4.31 -6.80
N TRP A 77 3.53 4.34 -5.48
CA TRP A 77 4.52 4.98 -4.62
C TRP A 77 5.84 4.21 -4.64
N ILE A 78 5.79 2.89 -4.53
CA ILE A 78 6.97 2.01 -4.63
C ILE A 78 7.69 2.25 -5.96
N ARG A 79 6.94 2.27 -7.07
CA ARG A 79 7.49 2.52 -8.40
C ARG A 79 8.21 3.85 -8.47
N HIS A 80 7.56 4.93 -8.03
CA HIS A 80 8.14 6.27 -8.02
C HIS A 80 9.38 6.36 -7.11
N HIS A 81 9.37 5.66 -5.97
CA HIS A 81 10.48 5.63 -5.03
C HIS A 81 11.72 4.94 -5.62
N CYS A 82 11.53 3.84 -6.37
CA CYS A 82 12.61 3.12 -7.03
C CYS A 82 13.06 3.77 -8.35
N ASP A 83 12.13 4.41 -9.07
CA ASP A 83 12.33 5.03 -10.37
C ASP A 83 11.72 6.44 -10.37
N PRO A 84 12.51 7.49 -10.07
CA PRO A 84 12.02 8.87 -10.03
C PRO A 84 11.51 9.41 -11.37
N SER A 85 11.77 8.71 -12.48
CA SER A 85 11.24 9.08 -13.80
C SER A 85 9.79 8.62 -14.01
N TYR A 86 9.29 7.72 -13.15
CA TYR A 86 7.89 7.32 -13.14
C TYR A 86 7.02 8.45 -12.58
N GLU A 87 6.07 8.92 -13.37
CA GLU A 87 5.06 9.89 -12.96
C GLU A 87 3.81 9.18 -12.45
N VAL A 88 3.41 9.50 -11.23
CA VAL A 88 2.18 8.98 -10.62
C VAL A 88 0.99 9.77 -11.16
N ASP A 89 0.11 9.10 -11.90
CA ASP A 89 -1.14 9.66 -12.41
C ASP A 89 -2.35 8.80 -11.96
N PRO A 90 -3.35 9.38 -11.29
CA PRO A 90 -3.38 10.75 -10.77
C PRO A 90 -2.35 10.96 -9.63
N PRO A 91 -1.82 12.18 -9.46
CA PRO A 91 -0.92 12.50 -8.35
C PRO A 91 -1.52 12.12 -6.99
N PHE A 92 -0.68 11.75 -6.03
CA PHE A 92 -1.12 11.50 -4.66
C PHE A 92 -1.82 12.74 -4.08
N GLN A 93 -3.00 12.52 -3.53
CA GLN A 93 -3.65 13.49 -2.67
C GLN A 93 -2.89 13.56 -1.35
N PRO A 94 -2.83 14.73 -0.68
CA PRO A 94 -2.08 14.88 0.56
C PRO A 94 -2.44 13.85 1.65
N TRP A 95 -3.72 13.50 1.74
CA TRP A 95 -4.24 12.55 2.73
C TRP A 95 -3.81 11.10 2.45
N GLU A 96 -3.51 10.74 1.19
CA GLU A 96 -3.04 9.38 0.87
C GLU A 96 -1.66 9.13 1.51
N THR A 97 -0.84 10.18 1.65
CA THR A 97 0.52 10.09 2.18
C THR A 97 0.68 10.64 3.60
N GLU A 98 -0.43 11.02 4.24
CA GLU A 98 -0.41 11.60 5.59
C GLU A 98 -0.11 10.52 6.65
N LEU A 99 1.02 10.65 7.34
CA LEU A 99 1.37 9.80 8.48
C LEU A 99 0.49 10.14 9.68
N ILE A 100 -0.45 9.25 10.02
CA ILE A 100 -1.32 9.41 11.19
C ILE A 100 -0.56 8.97 12.44
N GLY A 101 -0.27 9.92 13.32
CA GLY A 101 0.40 9.68 14.61
C GLY A 101 -0.52 9.05 15.68
N PRO A 102 0.08 8.50 16.75
CA PRO A 102 -0.64 7.97 17.92
C PRO A 102 -1.30 9.04 18.79
#